data_AF-A0A2T6J2E5-F1
#
_entry.id   AF-A0A2T6J2E5-F1
#
_cell.length_a   1.000
_cell.length_b   1.000
_cell.length_c   1.000
_cell.angle_alpha   90.00
_cell.angle_beta   90.00
_cell.angle_gamma   90.00
#
_symmetry.space_group_name_H-M   'P 1'
#
loop_
_entity.id
_entity.type
_entity.pdbx_description
1 polymer ?
#
loop_
_entity_poly.entity_id
_entity_poly.type
_entity_poly.pdbx_seq_one_letter_code
_entity_poly.pdbx_strand_id
1 'polypeptide(L)'
;MRAFPDERDEVPTRGRLRGRFPELDSRSDGSLRVEERTDMGERYLVDMTTGEKIIPGSRRPDGTYRKEIRVRAGYVPLEERRTFQTRQQLSRNERQVPGAGNIPGFSPSAFPPGYSGIASPSGNGKRAPARKGEKKHGEKTPEEKTPAAKGKRCGDAETPNAREADDLCRDMQKLSVGVQEKDTPVSETDSLKKRVRNVKKKLKEIEALQQKVDAGQTLGAEQMGKLQRKKELDAEVLDLERRLAELEKN
;
A
#
# COMPACT_ATOMS: atom_id res chain seq x y z
N MET A 1 -7.96 -75.81 64.54
CA MET A 1 -6.81 -75.72 63.61
C MET A 1 -6.54 -74.24 63.32
N ARG A 2 -5.27 -73.86 63.11
CA ARG A 2 -4.76 -72.64 62.42
C ARG A 2 -5.35 -71.27 62.81
N ALA A 3 -4.47 -70.33 63.17
CA ALA A 3 -4.77 -68.91 63.35
C ALA A 3 -4.78 -68.15 62.01
N PHE A 4 -5.25 -66.90 62.02
CA PHE A 4 -4.61 -65.70 61.43
C PHE A 4 -5.31 -64.42 62.00
N PRO A 5 -4.73 -63.20 61.89
CA PRO A 5 -4.73 -62.25 63.01
C PRO A 5 -5.37 -60.87 62.68
N ASP A 6 -5.03 -59.87 63.50
CA ASP A 6 -5.42 -58.45 63.38
C ASP A 6 -5.22 -57.85 61.98
N GLU A 7 -6.13 -56.95 61.56
CA GLU A 7 -5.68 -55.62 61.09
C GLU A 7 -6.75 -54.51 61.14
N ARG A 8 -6.47 -53.51 61.98
CA ARG A 8 -6.72 -52.05 61.93
C ARG A 8 -7.85 -51.50 61.03
N ASP A 9 -8.66 -50.61 61.60
CA ASP A 9 -9.50 -49.64 60.87
C ASP A 9 -8.66 -48.64 60.06
N GLU A 10 -8.32 -48.96 58.81
CA GLU A 10 -7.75 -47.96 57.89
C GLU A 10 -8.84 -46.99 57.40
N VAL A 11 -8.74 -45.74 57.86
CA VAL A 11 -9.61 -44.65 57.43
C VAL A 11 -9.46 -44.44 55.91
N PRO A 12 -10.56 -44.45 55.12
CA PRO A 12 -10.46 -44.31 53.67
C PRO A 12 -9.92 -42.94 53.28
N THR A 13 -8.62 -42.88 52.99
CA THR A 13 -7.96 -41.64 52.59
C THR A 13 -8.61 -41.12 51.31
N ARG A 14 -9.19 -39.91 51.35
CA ARG A 14 -9.77 -39.27 50.18
C ARG A 14 -8.69 -39.09 49.12
N GLY A 15 -8.70 -39.93 48.10
CA GLY A 15 -7.74 -39.91 47.01
C GLY A 15 -7.75 -38.53 46.35
N ARG A 16 -6.71 -37.72 46.61
CA ARG A 16 -6.46 -36.49 45.88
C ARG A 16 -6.12 -36.88 44.44
N LEU A 17 -7.13 -36.94 43.58
CA LEU A 17 -6.95 -36.98 42.14
C LEU A 17 -6.01 -35.82 41.77
N ARG A 18 -4.79 -36.15 41.34
CA ARG A 18 -3.82 -35.16 40.81
C ARG A 18 -4.21 -34.69 39.41
N GLY A 19 -5.50 -34.49 39.18
CA GLY A 19 -6.03 -33.58 38.17
C GLY A 19 -5.73 -32.13 38.57
N ARG A 20 -4.43 -31.80 38.70
CA ARG A 20 -4.00 -30.40 38.62
C ARG A 20 -4.32 -30.00 37.19
N PHE A 21 -5.47 -29.35 36.99
CA PHE A 21 -5.72 -28.58 35.78
C PHE A 21 -4.45 -27.76 35.49
N PRO A 22 -4.10 -27.53 34.22
CA PRO A 22 -3.15 -26.48 33.88
C PRO A 22 -3.78 -25.15 34.28
N GLU A 23 -3.63 -24.81 35.56
CA GLU A 23 -3.59 -23.48 36.13
C GLU A 23 -2.86 -22.64 35.10
N LEU A 24 -3.64 -21.82 34.39
CA LEU A 24 -3.18 -21.17 33.17
C LEU A 24 -1.88 -20.46 33.52
N ASP A 25 -0.81 -20.85 32.84
CA ASP A 25 0.56 -20.53 33.21
C ASP A 25 0.80 -19.05 32.89
N SER A 26 0.19 -18.18 33.70
CA SER A 26 0.29 -16.73 33.68
C SER A 26 1.64 -16.35 34.28
N ARG A 27 2.68 -16.88 33.66
CA ARG A 27 4.03 -16.34 33.64
C ARG A 27 3.93 -15.00 32.92
N SER A 28 3.42 -14.03 33.66
CA SER A 28 3.69 -12.62 33.43
C SER A 28 5.16 -12.38 33.73
N ASP A 29 6.02 -12.91 32.84
CA ASP A 29 7.31 -12.32 32.55
C ASP A 29 7.02 -10.82 32.33
N GLY A 30 7.68 -9.94 33.10
CA GLY A 30 7.24 -8.56 33.38
C GLY A 30 7.26 -7.55 32.22
N SER A 31 7.09 -8.02 30.99
CA SER A 31 6.90 -7.21 29.79
C SER A 31 5.65 -6.33 29.89
N LEU A 32 5.81 -5.03 29.63
CA LEU A 32 4.70 -4.12 29.43
C LEU A 32 4.05 -4.44 28.07
N ARG A 33 2.83 -4.96 28.12
CA ARG A 33 1.97 -5.20 26.94
C ARG A 33 1.09 -4.00 26.67
N VAL A 34 1.16 -3.46 25.45
CA VAL A 34 0.33 -2.34 25.00
C VAL A 34 -0.70 -2.84 24.00
N GLU A 35 -1.96 -2.43 24.12
CA GLU A 35 -3.00 -2.70 23.11
C GLU A 35 -2.81 -1.75 21.92
N GLU A 36 -2.19 -2.25 20.85
CA GLU A 36 -2.14 -1.58 19.55
C GLU A 36 -3.42 -1.88 18.76
N ARG A 37 -4.02 -0.83 18.20
CA ARG A 37 -5.17 -0.91 17.30
C ARG A 37 -4.75 -0.48 15.91
N THR A 38 -5.04 -1.29 14.90
CA THR A 38 -4.80 -0.93 13.50
C THR A 38 -5.89 0.01 12.99
N ASP A 39 -5.62 0.68 11.87
CA ASP A 39 -6.61 1.43 11.09
C ASP A 39 -7.77 0.55 10.61
N MET A 40 -7.49 -0.73 10.32
CA MET A 40 -8.49 -1.76 10.01
C MET A 40 -9.27 -2.28 11.24
N GLY A 41 -8.97 -1.79 12.45
CA GLY A 41 -9.69 -2.13 13.69
C GLY A 41 -9.26 -3.45 14.34
N GLU A 42 -8.21 -4.09 13.84
CA GLU A 42 -7.63 -5.27 14.49
C GLU A 42 -6.89 -4.89 15.78
N ARG A 43 -6.70 -5.87 16.68
CA ARG A 43 -6.10 -5.66 18.00
C ARG A 43 -4.94 -6.60 18.26
N TYR A 44 -3.80 -6.00 18.61
CA TYR A 44 -2.59 -6.69 19.03
C TYR A 44 -2.21 -6.26 20.43
N LEU A 45 -1.83 -7.23 21.26
CA LEU A 45 -1.04 -6.98 22.46
C LEU A 45 0.43 -7.00 22.03
N VAL A 46 1.13 -5.87 22.17
CA VAL A 46 2.53 -5.72 21.76
C VAL A 46 3.41 -5.69 22.99
N ASP A 47 4.33 -6.66 23.10
CA ASP A 47 5.28 -6.77 24.19
C ASP A 47 6.42 -5.77 23.94
N MET A 48 6.43 -4.63 24.66
CA MET A 48 7.38 -3.53 24.40
C MET A 48 8.86 -3.92 24.51
N THR A 49 9.17 -5.02 25.21
CA THR A 49 10.52 -5.53 25.43
C THR A 49 11.03 -6.48 24.34
N THR A 50 10.14 -7.16 23.61
CA THR A 50 10.51 -8.16 22.59
C THR A 50 10.07 -7.78 21.18
N GLY A 51 9.10 -6.87 21.03
CA GLY A 51 8.49 -6.51 19.76
C GLY A 51 7.60 -7.62 19.16
N GLU A 52 7.30 -8.68 19.93
CA GLU A 52 6.29 -9.67 19.53
C GLU A 52 4.89 -9.06 19.60
N LYS A 53 4.04 -9.41 18.64
CA LYS A 53 2.61 -9.07 18.66
C LYS A 53 1.79 -10.30 18.98
N ILE A 54 0.73 -10.17 19.78
CA ILE A 54 -0.14 -11.28 20.19
C ILE A 54 -1.60 -10.91 19.86
N ILE A 55 -2.24 -11.74 19.03
CA ILE A 55 -3.68 -11.64 18.76
C ILE A 55 -4.41 -12.24 19.97
N PRO A 56 -5.29 -11.48 20.65
CA PRO A 56 -5.97 -11.93 21.87
C PRO A 56 -6.94 -13.09 21.58
N GLY A 57 -6.98 -14.06 22.50
CA GLY A 57 -7.89 -15.20 22.39
C GLY A 57 -9.36 -14.78 22.47
N SER A 58 -10.21 -15.41 21.65
CA SER A 58 -11.61 -15.04 21.45
C SER A 58 -12.58 -16.19 21.76
N ARG A 59 -13.81 -15.86 22.18
CA ARG A 59 -14.88 -16.86 22.37
C ARG A 59 -15.55 -17.16 21.04
N ARG A 60 -15.78 -18.45 20.73
CA ARG A 60 -16.66 -18.88 19.63
C ARG A 60 -18.14 -18.66 20.00
N PRO A 61 -19.07 -18.64 19.02
CA PRO A 61 -20.51 -18.60 19.30
C PRO A 61 -21.02 -19.80 20.11
N ASP A 62 -20.35 -20.95 20.04
CA ASP A 62 -20.59 -22.14 20.88
C ASP A 62 -20.10 -22.00 22.35
N GLY A 63 -19.55 -20.84 22.72
CA GLY A 63 -19.05 -20.52 24.05
C GLY A 63 -17.60 -20.97 24.33
N THR A 64 -17.03 -21.87 23.52
CA THR A 64 -15.67 -22.39 23.69
C THR A 64 -14.62 -21.33 23.34
N TYR A 65 -13.44 -21.42 23.97
CA TYR A 65 -12.38 -20.43 23.78
C TYR A 65 -11.41 -20.80 22.64
N ARG A 66 -10.93 -19.78 21.92
CA ARG A 66 -9.75 -19.83 21.06
C ARG A 66 -8.59 -19.23 21.86
N LYS A 67 -7.48 -19.95 21.97
CA LYS A 67 -6.25 -19.43 22.58
C LYS A 67 -5.71 -18.22 21.80
N GLU A 68 -4.87 -17.43 22.45
CA GLU A 68 -4.06 -16.39 21.81
C GLU A 68 -3.20 -16.95 20.66
N ILE A 69 -2.86 -16.09 19.70
CA ILE A 69 -1.98 -16.42 18.58
C ILE A 69 -0.81 -15.42 18.57
N ARG A 70 0.41 -15.92 18.74
CA ARG A 70 1.62 -15.10 18.66
C ARG A 70 2.01 -14.86 17.20
N VAL A 71 2.35 -13.62 16.89
CA VAL A 71 2.81 -13.14 15.59
C VAL A 71 4.27 -12.74 15.73
N ARG A 72 5.09 -13.19 14.78
CA ARG A 72 6.54 -12.96 14.77
C ARG A 72 6.86 -11.46 14.83
N ALA A 73 7.81 -11.07 15.68
CA ALA A 73 8.28 -9.70 15.77
C ALA A 73 8.64 -9.11 14.38
N GLY A 74 8.13 -7.92 14.10
CA GLY A 74 8.30 -7.23 12.82
C GLY A 74 7.49 -7.78 11.63
N TYR A 75 6.68 -8.83 11.80
CA TYR A 75 5.75 -9.27 10.75
C TYR A 75 4.49 -8.38 10.72
N VAL A 76 4.15 -7.91 9.53
CA VAL A 76 2.92 -7.15 9.25
C VAL A 76 2.11 -7.90 8.18
N PRO A 77 0.84 -8.27 8.44
CA PRO A 77 -0.09 -8.87 7.47
C PRO A 77 -0.24 -8.04 6.19
N LEU A 78 -0.76 -8.64 5.11
CA LEU A 78 -0.89 -7.93 3.82
C LEU A 78 -1.87 -6.76 3.90
N GLU A 79 -3.02 -6.93 4.57
CA GLU A 79 -4.05 -5.91 4.72
C GLU A 79 -3.57 -4.65 5.48
N GLU A 80 -2.62 -4.82 6.40
CA GLU A 80 -1.99 -3.72 7.17
C GLU A 80 -0.83 -3.03 6.43
N ARG A 81 -0.38 -3.57 5.29
CA ARG A 81 0.74 -2.97 4.54
C ARG A 81 0.25 -1.74 3.80
N ARG A 82 0.63 -0.57 4.33
CA ARG A 82 0.47 0.74 3.68
C ARG A 82 0.75 0.64 2.18
N THR A 83 -0.27 0.98 1.39
CA THR A 83 -0.16 1.06 -0.07
C THR A 83 0.95 2.03 -0.46
N PHE A 84 1.69 1.72 -1.54
CA PHE A 84 2.78 2.57 -1.99
C PHE A 84 2.24 3.93 -2.45
N GLN A 85 2.69 5.00 -1.80
CA GLN A 85 2.36 6.38 -2.16
C GLN A 85 3.64 7.14 -2.50
N THR A 86 3.64 7.83 -3.64
CA THR A 86 4.75 8.70 -4.03
C THR A 86 4.86 9.91 -3.09
N ARG A 87 6.05 10.51 -2.99
CA ARG A 87 6.28 11.75 -2.21
C ARG A 87 5.32 12.89 -2.61
N GLN A 88 4.89 12.95 -3.88
CA GLN A 88 3.93 13.94 -4.36
C GLN A 88 2.49 13.62 -3.91
N GLN A 89 2.09 12.34 -3.87
CA GLN A 89 0.80 11.94 -3.29
C GLN A 89 0.75 12.22 -1.80
N LEU A 90 1.80 11.88 -1.04
CA LEU A 90 1.89 12.20 0.40
C LEU A 90 1.74 13.72 0.65
N SER A 91 2.53 14.56 -0.03
CA SER A 91 2.45 16.01 0.15
C SER A 91 1.12 16.62 -0.35
N ARG A 92 0.45 15.98 -1.31
CA ARG A 92 -0.92 16.36 -1.71
C ARG A 92 -1.93 15.99 -0.64
N ASN A 93 -1.86 14.78 -0.10
CA ASN A 93 -2.77 14.28 0.94
C ASN A 93 -2.65 15.13 2.20
N GLU A 94 -1.42 15.41 2.66
CA GLU A 94 -1.12 16.34 3.77
C GLU A 94 -1.82 17.70 3.58
N ARG A 95 -1.69 18.32 2.40
CA ARG A 95 -2.32 19.61 2.06
C ARG A 95 -3.85 19.54 1.90
N GLN A 96 -4.40 18.34 1.70
CA GLN A 96 -5.84 18.11 1.55
C GLN A 96 -6.53 17.72 2.87
N VAL A 97 -5.78 17.45 3.95
CA VAL A 97 -6.35 17.29 5.29
C VAL A 97 -7.04 18.61 5.70
N PRO A 98 -8.33 18.58 6.12
CA PRO A 98 -9.04 19.78 6.56
C PRO A 98 -8.29 20.50 7.68
N GLY A 99 -7.95 21.77 7.44
CA GLY A 99 -7.16 22.61 8.36
C GLY A 99 -5.65 22.63 8.10
N ALA A 100 -5.06 21.60 7.49
CA ALA A 100 -3.61 21.56 7.22
C ALA A 100 -3.16 22.47 6.06
N GLY A 101 -4.07 22.82 5.15
CA GLY A 101 -3.87 23.82 4.10
C GLY A 101 -4.30 25.25 4.46
N ASN A 102 -4.92 25.45 5.63
CA ASN A 102 -5.45 26.76 6.05
C ASN A 102 -4.50 27.41 7.07
N ILE A 103 -4.34 28.72 6.99
CA ILE A 103 -3.65 29.49 8.04
C ILE A 103 -4.46 29.35 9.35
N PRO A 104 -3.86 29.09 10.52
CA PRO A 104 -4.59 29.06 11.79
C PRO A 104 -5.40 30.34 12.01
N GLY A 105 -6.70 30.19 12.25
CA GLY A 105 -7.66 31.31 12.35
C GLY A 105 -8.38 31.67 11.04
N PHE A 106 -7.89 31.25 9.87
CA PHE A 106 -8.58 31.44 8.60
C PHE A 106 -9.67 30.38 8.42
N SER A 107 -10.93 30.75 8.69
CA SER A 107 -12.09 29.97 8.24
C SER A 107 -12.75 30.66 7.03
N PRO A 108 -12.99 29.95 5.92
CA PRO A 108 -13.69 30.53 4.76
C PRO A 108 -15.17 30.84 5.06
N SER A 109 -15.70 30.36 6.19
CA SER A 109 -17.05 30.64 6.68
C SER A 109 -17.16 31.95 7.47
N ALA A 110 -16.04 32.61 7.84
CA ALA A 110 -16.08 33.89 8.55
C ALA A 110 -16.32 35.09 7.62
N PHE A 111 -16.21 34.90 6.31
CA PHE A 111 -16.47 35.95 5.32
C PHE A 111 -17.93 35.93 4.87
N PRO A 112 -18.62 37.09 4.78
CA PRO A 112 -20.00 37.14 4.32
C PRO A 112 -20.10 36.70 2.86
N PRO A 113 -21.20 36.05 2.45
CA PRO A 113 -21.38 35.53 1.09
C PRO A 113 -21.33 36.68 0.07
N GLY A 114 -20.22 36.74 -0.68
CA GLY A 114 -19.91 37.81 -1.63
C GLY A 114 -18.54 38.45 -1.43
N TYR A 115 -17.93 38.36 -0.25
CA TYR A 115 -16.59 38.92 0.00
C TYR A 115 -15.48 37.94 -0.39
N SER A 116 -15.09 37.96 -1.66
CA SER A 116 -13.95 37.20 -2.17
C SER A 116 -12.60 37.84 -1.78
N GLY A 117 -12.10 37.55 -0.58
CA GLY A 117 -10.75 37.97 -0.18
C GLY A 117 -9.67 37.31 -1.04
N ILE A 118 -9.00 38.12 -1.87
CA ILE A 118 -7.74 37.88 -2.60
C ILE A 118 -7.52 36.42 -3.09
N ALA A 119 -8.03 36.16 -4.29
CA ALA A 119 -7.57 35.18 -5.29
C ALA A 119 -6.68 34.01 -4.81
N SER A 120 -7.30 32.86 -4.54
CA SER A 120 -6.61 31.57 -4.65
C SER A 120 -6.49 31.16 -6.13
N PRO A 121 -5.30 30.73 -6.61
CA PRO A 121 -5.08 30.53 -8.05
C PRO A 121 -5.69 29.21 -8.57
N SER A 122 -6.79 29.34 -9.30
CA SER A 122 -7.35 28.40 -10.30
C SER A 122 -7.06 26.90 -10.12
N GLY A 123 -7.92 26.22 -9.35
CA GLY A 123 -8.14 24.78 -9.51
C GLY A 123 -9.22 24.53 -10.57
N ASN A 124 -8.88 23.91 -11.70
CA ASN A 124 -9.81 23.69 -12.83
C ASN A 124 -11.01 22.80 -12.47
N GLY A 125 -12.09 23.42 -11.98
CA GLY A 125 -13.40 22.79 -11.81
C GLY A 125 -14.04 22.48 -13.16
N LYS A 126 -14.08 21.20 -13.56
CA LYS A 126 -14.75 20.77 -14.79
C LYS A 126 -16.25 21.10 -14.71
N ARG A 127 -16.76 21.79 -15.73
CA ARG A 127 -18.17 22.20 -15.82
C ARG A 127 -19.10 20.97 -15.83
N ALA A 128 -20.10 20.96 -14.96
CA ALA A 128 -21.22 20.02 -15.09
C ALA A 128 -22.10 20.41 -16.31
N PRO A 129 -22.48 19.48 -17.20
CA PRO A 129 -23.36 19.78 -18.31
C PRO A 129 -24.80 19.95 -17.83
N ALA A 130 -25.37 21.13 -18.03
CA ALA A 130 -26.77 21.41 -17.68
C ALA A 130 -27.72 20.62 -18.59
N ARG A 131 -28.59 19.78 -17.99
CA ARG A 131 -29.70 19.15 -18.72
C ARG A 131 -30.82 20.17 -18.93
N LYS A 132 -31.27 20.32 -20.18
CA LYS A 132 -32.46 21.11 -20.55
C LYS A 132 -33.30 20.25 -21.50
N GLY A 133 -34.51 19.88 -21.06
CA GLY A 133 -35.35 18.91 -21.78
C GLY A 133 -36.66 18.61 -21.03
N GLU A 134 -37.72 19.31 -21.43
CA GLU A 134 -39.12 19.06 -21.07
C GLU A 134 -39.69 17.88 -21.89
N LYS A 135 -40.81 17.19 -21.62
CA LYS A 135 -41.87 17.23 -20.58
C LYS A 135 -42.72 15.93 -20.68
N LYS A 136 -43.64 15.72 -19.72
CA LYS A 136 -44.91 14.91 -19.78
C LYS A 136 -44.97 13.46 -19.21
N HIS A 137 -45.84 13.35 -18.18
CA HIS A 137 -46.80 12.28 -17.84
C HIS A 137 -46.39 10.80 -17.66
N GLY A 138 -46.80 10.24 -16.51
CA GLY A 138 -46.83 8.81 -16.19
C GLY A 138 -47.23 8.63 -14.72
N GLU A 139 -48.44 8.11 -14.45
CA GLU A 139 -49.05 8.01 -13.11
C GLU A 139 -48.99 6.57 -12.58
N LYS A 140 -48.73 6.38 -11.26
CA LYS A 140 -49.35 5.43 -10.31
C LYS A 140 -48.40 4.82 -9.26
N THR A 141 -48.91 4.78 -8.03
CA THR A 141 -48.53 3.97 -6.86
C THR A 141 -49.71 3.02 -6.52
N PRO A 142 -49.62 2.02 -5.61
CA PRO A 142 -48.54 1.70 -4.66
C PRO A 142 -47.88 0.35 -5.03
N GLU A 143 -47.69 -0.74 -4.26
CA GLU A 143 -48.19 -1.23 -2.95
C GLU A 143 -47.05 -1.65 -1.97
N GLU A 144 -47.34 -2.53 -1.01
CA GLU A 144 -46.53 -2.93 0.15
C GLU A 144 -46.24 -4.45 0.13
N LYS A 145 -45.08 -4.94 0.64
CA LYS A 145 -44.95 -6.06 1.63
C LYS A 145 -43.52 -6.55 1.85
N THR A 146 -43.36 -7.31 2.95
CA THR A 146 -42.07 -7.61 3.61
C THR A 146 -41.79 -9.15 3.66
N PRO A 147 -41.01 -9.78 4.57
CA PRO A 147 -39.88 -10.64 4.09
C PRO A 147 -39.91 -12.11 4.55
N ALA A 148 -39.15 -12.99 3.87
CA ALA A 148 -38.81 -14.33 4.39
C ALA A 148 -37.48 -14.90 3.83
N ALA A 149 -36.86 -15.81 4.59
CA ALA A 149 -35.49 -16.32 4.39
C ALA A 149 -35.40 -17.75 3.79
N LYS A 150 -34.16 -18.19 3.50
CA LYS A 150 -33.69 -19.52 3.03
C LYS A 150 -33.86 -19.78 1.51
N GLY A 151 -32.93 -20.44 0.79
CA GLY A 151 -31.53 -20.78 1.10
C GLY A 151 -31.01 -22.08 0.45
N LYS A 152 -29.87 -22.02 -0.28
CA LYS A 152 -29.12 -23.14 -0.93
C LYS A 152 -29.94 -23.93 -2.00
N ARG A 153 -29.57 -23.96 -3.30
CA ARG A 153 -28.27 -24.36 -3.89
C ARG A 153 -28.10 -23.85 -5.35
N CYS A 154 -26.85 -23.89 -5.81
CA CYS A 154 -26.32 -24.09 -7.17
C CYS A 154 -27.23 -23.89 -8.39
N GLY A 155 -26.83 -22.99 -9.29
CA GLY A 155 -27.36 -22.81 -10.64
C GLY A 155 -26.87 -21.49 -11.23
N ASP A 156 -26.36 -21.53 -12.46
CA ASP A 156 -25.66 -20.42 -13.10
C ASP A 156 -26.52 -19.14 -13.22
N ALA A 157 -25.91 -18.00 -12.90
CA ALA A 157 -26.53 -16.68 -13.00
C ALA A 157 -25.70 -15.78 -13.92
N GLU A 158 -26.22 -15.53 -15.12
CA GLU A 158 -25.64 -14.54 -16.03
C GLU A 158 -25.70 -13.15 -15.37
N THR A 159 -24.53 -12.54 -15.15
CA THR A 159 -24.48 -11.16 -14.64
C THR A 159 -24.46 -10.17 -15.81
N PRO A 160 -25.25 -9.08 -15.77
CA PRO A 160 -25.26 -8.09 -16.86
C PRO A 160 -23.94 -7.31 -16.98
N ASN A 161 -23.03 -7.45 -16.02
CA ASN A 161 -21.80 -6.68 -15.86
C ASN A 161 -20.68 -7.08 -16.84
N ALA A 162 -20.83 -8.15 -17.61
CA ALA A 162 -19.83 -8.56 -18.61
C ALA A 162 -19.51 -7.42 -19.60
N ARG A 163 -20.54 -6.72 -20.08
CA ARG A 163 -20.38 -5.60 -21.03
C ARG A 163 -19.67 -4.40 -20.40
N GLU A 164 -19.96 -4.07 -19.15
CA GLU A 164 -19.26 -3.00 -18.43
C GLU A 164 -17.79 -3.34 -18.20
N ALA A 165 -17.46 -4.61 -17.94
CA ALA A 165 -16.08 -5.08 -17.83
C ALA A 165 -15.34 -5.04 -19.18
N ASP A 166 -15.99 -5.46 -20.26
CA ASP A 166 -15.44 -5.38 -21.63
C ASP A 166 -15.20 -3.93 -22.05
N ASP A 167 -16.17 -3.03 -21.85
CA ASP A 167 -16.05 -1.62 -22.19
C ASP A 167 -14.98 -0.90 -21.33
N LEU A 168 -14.87 -1.22 -20.03
CA LEU A 168 -13.77 -0.73 -19.18
C LEU A 168 -12.39 -1.25 -19.62
N CYS A 169 -12.30 -2.51 -20.06
CA CYS A 169 -11.07 -3.08 -20.62
C CYS A 169 -10.68 -2.37 -21.93
N ARG A 170 -11.67 -2.10 -22.78
CA ARG A 170 -11.51 -1.42 -24.08
C ARG A 170 -11.16 0.05 -23.94
N ASP A 171 -11.72 0.75 -22.94
CA ASP A 171 -11.34 2.13 -22.63
C ASP A 171 -10.00 2.20 -21.89
N MET A 172 -9.60 1.20 -21.12
CA MET A 172 -8.22 1.08 -20.63
C MET A 172 -7.21 0.91 -21.77
N GLN A 173 -7.55 0.17 -22.82
CA GLN A 173 -6.73 0.10 -24.04
C GLN A 173 -6.66 1.45 -24.76
N LYS A 174 -7.77 2.20 -24.90
CA LYS A 174 -7.76 3.56 -25.49
C LYS A 174 -7.04 4.61 -24.63
N LEU A 175 -7.00 4.42 -23.31
CA LEU A 175 -6.31 5.30 -22.37
C LEU A 175 -4.82 4.95 -22.20
N SER A 176 -4.30 3.98 -22.97
CA SER A 176 -2.86 3.87 -23.17
C SER A 176 -2.35 5.19 -23.79
N VAL A 177 -1.47 5.88 -23.05
CA VAL A 177 -0.89 7.14 -23.52
C VAL A 177 -0.03 6.83 -24.74
N GLY A 178 -0.42 7.39 -25.89
CA GLY A 178 0.18 7.08 -27.18
C GLY A 178 1.69 7.31 -27.22
N VAL A 179 2.44 6.24 -26.94
CA VAL A 179 3.50 5.84 -27.84
C VAL A 179 2.84 5.76 -29.21
N GLN A 180 3.20 6.65 -30.14
CA GLN A 180 2.92 6.36 -31.54
C GLN A 180 3.74 5.13 -31.88
N GLU A 181 3.06 3.99 -32.03
CA GLU A 181 3.60 2.75 -32.57
C GLU A 181 3.92 2.98 -34.05
N LYS A 182 5.03 3.70 -34.27
CA LYS A 182 5.87 3.47 -35.42
C LYS A 182 6.51 2.10 -35.22
N ASP A 183 5.78 1.06 -35.62
CA ASP A 183 6.30 -0.28 -35.87
C ASP A 183 7.19 -0.31 -37.12
N THR A 184 8.02 0.72 -37.27
CA THR A 184 9.33 0.56 -37.89
C THR A 184 10.15 -0.35 -36.98
N PRO A 185 10.73 -1.47 -37.47
CA PRO A 185 11.67 -2.24 -36.66
C PRO A 185 12.75 -1.28 -36.16
N VAL A 186 12.97 -1.23 -34.83
CA VAL A 186 13.78 -0.18 -34.20
C VAL A 186 15.17 -0.19 -34.83
N SER A 187 15.42 0.80 -35.70
CA SER A 187 16.61 0.77 -36.55
C SER A 187 17.86 0.70 -35.69
N GLU A 188 18.91 0.05 -36.18
CA GLU A 188 20.16 -0.01 -35.43
C GLU A 188 20.65 1.42 -35.13
N THR A 189 20.41 2.36 -36.06
CA THR A 189 20.64 3.80 -35.87
C THR A 189 19.84 4.39 -34.71
N ASP A 190 18.56 4.07 -34.53
CA ASP A 190 17.75 4.55 -33.40
C ASP A 190 18.22 3.98 -32.06
N SER A 191 18.65 2.71 -32.06
CA SER A 191 19.22 2.07 -30.89
C SER A 191 20.53 2.76 -30.47
N LEU A 192 21.41 3.07 -31.42
CA LEU A 192 22.69 3.74 -31.21
C LEU A 192 22.50 5.22 -30.87
N LYS A 193 21.56 5.94 -31.51
CA LYS A 193 21.14 7.32 -31.16
C LYS A 193 20.57 7.41 -29.73
N LYS A 194 19.97 6.34 -29.20
CA LYS A 194 19.59 6.24 -27.78
C LYS A 194 20.82 6.02 -26.89
N ARG A 195 21.76 5.15 -27.28
CA ARG A 195 23.02 4.91 -26.55
C ARG A 195 23.89 6.16 -26.46
N VAL A 196 24.23 6.83 -27.58
CA VAL A 196 25.01 8.08 -27.60
C VAL A 196 24.41 9.14 -26.68
N ARG A 197 23.09 9.37 -26.75
CA ARG A 197 22.41 10.33 -25.86
C ARG A 197 22.46 9.94 -24.38
N ASN A 198 22.59 8.66 -24.04
CA ASN A 198 22.75 8.21 -22.67
C ASN A 198 24.20 8.32 -22.19
N VAL A 199 25.20 8.00 -23.01
CA VAL A 199 26.62 8.18 -22.64
C VAL A 199 26.96 9.67 -22.53
N LYS A 200 26.50 10.53 -23.46
CA LYS A 200 26.64 11.99 -23.36
C LYS A 200 25.95 12.61 -22.12
N LYS A 201 24.96 11.94 -21.51
CA LYS A 201 24.43 12.35 -20.18
C LYS A 201 25.38 11.98 -19.04
N LYS A 202 25.96 10.76 -19.05
CA LYS A 202 27.00 10.35 -18.08
C LYS A 202 28.17 11.34 -18.10
N LEU A 203 28.65 11.72 -19.29
CA LEU A 203 29.75 12.68 -19.44
C LEU A 203 29.44 14.04 -18.83
N LYS A 204 28.22 14.58 -19.04
CA LYS A 204 27.80 15.84 -18.39
C LYS A 204 27.69 15.75 -16.87
N GLU A 205 27.28 14.60 -16.32
CA GLU A 205 27.31 14.37 -14.87
C GLU A 205 28.75 14.36 -14.34
N ILE A 206 29.66 13.71 -15.06
CA ILE A 206 31.09 13.61 -14.76
C ILE A 206 31.78 14.98 -14.87
N GLU A 207 31.42 15.82 -15.84
CA GLU A 207 31.89 17.20 -15.96
C GLU A 207 31.40 18.09 -14.82
N ALA A 208 30.14 17.92 -14.39
CA ALA A 208 29.60 18.58 -13.20
C ALA A 208 30.17 18.04 -11.86
N LEU A 209 30.87 16.89 -11.87
CA LEU A 209 31.72 16.45 -10.77
C LEU A 209 33.13 17.05 -10.89
N GLN A 210 33.72 17.09 -12.08
CA GLN A 210 35.05 17.69 -12.30
C GLN A 210 35.05 19.17 -11.88
N GLN A 211 34.05 19.95 -12.30
CA GLN A 211 33.87 21.35 -11.89
C GLN A 211 33.77 21.55 -10.36
N LYS A 212 33.36 20.52 -9.59
CA LYS A 212 33.34 20.57 -8.12
C LYS A 212 34.72 20.32 -7.53
N VAL A 213 35.50 19.38 -8.11
CA VAL A 213 36.91 19.20 -7.74
C VAL A 213 37.72 20.46 -8.06
N ASP A 214 37.49 21.05 -9.23
CA ASP A 214 38.15 22.29 -9.67
C ASP A 214 37.77 23.48 -8.77
N ALA A 215 36.54 23.50 -8.25
CA ALA A 215 36.08 24.45 -7.22
C ALA A 215 36.53 24.10 -5.79
N GLY A 216 37.44 23.13 -5.61
CA GLY A 216 38.01 22.75 -4.31
C GLY A 216 37.12 21.86 -3.42
N GLN A 217 35.98 21.37 -3.92
CA GLN A 217 35.11 20.48 -3.15
C GLN A 217 35.67 19.05 -3.13
N THR A 218 35.99 18.54 -1.95
CA THR A 218 36.39 17.14 -1.74
C THR A 218 35.24 16.18 -2.07
N LEU A 219 35.39 15.41 -3.14
CA LEU A 219 34.43 14.38 -3.56
C LEU A 219 34.71 13.02 -2.91
N GLY A 220 33.68 12.19 -2.80
CA GLY A 220 33.80 10.82 -2.27
C GLY A 220 34.49 9.86 -3.26
N ALA A 221 35.02 8.74 -2.75
CA ALA A 221 35.76 7.76 -3.55
C ALA A 221 34.98 7.24 -4.78
N GLU A 222 33.66 7.00 -4.65
CA GLU A 222 32.80 6.60 -5.77
C GLU A 222 32.71 7.67 -6.88
N GLN A 223 32.71 8.95 -6.50
CA GLN A 223 32.66 10.07 -7.43
C GLN A 223 34.01 10.24 -8.15
N MET A 224 35.13 10.02 -7.46
CA MET A 224 36.45 9.93 -8.10
C MET A 224 36.51 8.74 -9.08
N GLY A 225 35.89 7.61 -8.75
CA GLY A 225 35.72 6.47 -9.67
C GLY A 225 34.91 6.81 -10.93
N LYS A 226 33.90 7.69 -10.83
CA LYS A 226 33.20 8.23 -12.01
C LYS A 226 34.12 9.11 -12.88
N LEU A 227 34.96 9.95 -12.26
CA LEU A 227 35.93 10.79 -12.99
C LEU A 227 36.98 9.95 -13.72
N GLN A 228 37.51 8.88 -13.09
CA GLN A 228 38.47 7.96 -13.72
C GLN A 228 37.91 7.35 -15.02
N ARG A 229 36.63 6.95 -15.02
CA ARG A 229 35.94 6.39 -16.19
C ARG A 229 35.57 7.42 -17.27
N LYS A 230 35.89 8.72 -17.12
CA LYS A 230 35.57 9.72 -18.16
C LYS A 230 36.12 9.30 -19.52
N LYS A 231 37.39 8.92 -19.58
CA LYS A 231 38.10 8.53 -20.82
C LYS A 231 37.47 7.33 -21.52
N GLU A 232 36.98 6.35 -20.75
CA GLU A 232 36.28 5.17 -21.27
C GLU A 232 34.95 5.56 -21.93
N LEU A 233 34.22 6.49 -21.32
CA LEU A 233 32.93 6.98 -21.80
C LEU A 233 33.07 7.97 -22.97
N ASP A 234 34.15 8.75 -23.01
CA ASP A 234 34.52 9.58 -24.17
C ASP A 234 34.80 8.67 -25.39
N ALA A 235 35.54 7.58 -25.20
CA ALA A 235 35.77 6.56 -26.23
C ALA A 235 34.48 5.82 -26.63
N GLU A 236 33.63 5.43 -25.66
CA GLU A 236 32.31 4.81 -25.93
C GLU A 236 31.44 5.73 -26.82
N VAL A 237 31.48 7.06 -26.61
CA VAL A 237 30.80 8.02 -27.50
C VAL A 237 31.40 8.01 -28.90
N LEU A 238 32.73 8.12 -29.05
CA LEU A 238 33.38 8.18 -30.36
C LEU A 238 33.11 6.92 -31.20
N ASP A 239 33.16 5.73 -30.60
CA ASP A 239 32.85 4.47 -31.28
C ASP A 239 31.38 4.36 -31.67
N LEU A 240 30.46 4.79 -30.78
CA LEU A 240 29.03 4.80 -31.09
C LEU A 240 28.66 5.83 -32.16
N GLU A 241 29.32 6.99 -32.20
CA GLU A 241 29.10 8.03 -33.22
C GLU A 241 29.74 7.65 -34.56
N ARG A 242 30.90 7.00 -34.55
CA ARG A 242 31.47 6.37 -35.74
C ARG A 242 30.52 5.32 -36.33
N ARG A 243 30.02 4.40 -35.49
CA ARG A 243 29.13 3.31 -35.92
C ARG A 243 27.76 3.81 -36.41
N LEU A 244 27.30 4.96 -35.88
CA LEU A 244 26.18 5.71 -36.47
C LEU A 244 26.52 6.24 -37.86
N ALA A 245 27.64 6.96 -38.00
CA ALA A 245 28.06 7.56 -39.26
C ALA A 245 28.45 6.52 -40.34
N GLU A 246 28.70 5.26 -39.97
CA GLU A 246 28.84 4.12 -40.88
C GLU A 246 27.45 3.59 -41.32
N LEU A 247 26.48 3.50 -40.41
CA LEU A 247 25.10 3.07 -40.73
C LEU A 247 24.23 4.15 -41.39
N GLU A 248 24.59 5.43 -41.29
CA GLU A 248 23.89 6.54 -41.99
C GLU A 248 24.45 6.82 -43.40
N LYS A 249 25.38 5.99 -43.89
CA LYS A 249 25.96 6.06 -45.24
C LYS A 249 25.60 4.88 -46.15
N ASN A 250 24.94 3.86 -45.59
CA ASN A 250 24.47 2.65 -46.28
C ASN A 250 22.96 2.72 -46.52
#